data_AF-A0A7V6GUM0-F1
#
_entry.id   AF-A0A7V6GUM0-F1
#
_cell.length_a   1.000
_cell.length_b   1.000
_cell.length_c   1.000
_cell.angle_alpha   90.00
_cell.angle_beta   90.00
_cell.angle_gamma   90.00
#
_symmetry.space_group_name_H-M   'P 1'
#
loop_
_entity.id
_entity.type
_entity.pdbx_description
1 polymer ?
#
loop_
_entity_poly.entity_id
_entity_poly.type
_entity_poly.pdbx_seq_one_letter_code
_entity_poly.pdbx_strand_id
1 'polypeptide(L)'
;MNFADMRKTNALKLIIIILIMSAVLVSCTEEEYRASRLYKSLTSYEQKSETVTLKNKKYNKIDLSKKAVLELSKGMIYNVDFSEAVNVRDASTASILNSEIISKTLAMKVTEKDTVMNVISTDIASYGDYVISVTDNAVFTGSGLKVNNLGEGGAAIKISSGASMVLNKSNVKANGAGVESDSLVSISSSEMTVESLRFYEGATVTLDDSRFYTNHGIMLLDNANEKLIHVSLNLKKAKLTADDGALLSMIDTKASVKIEDTTLNQGSSNIMLLKNSEATVTLCNSDAEGGVMTDESSSLNLLIKNGSAFKGYINKGNRTKTVTVQIEENSVWEVTSDSYVRGVILKDANFENIKSNGFTIYYDPKSSTNAWLDKKTVNLPDGGRLAPLR
;
A
#
# COMPACT_ATOMS: atom_id res chain seq x y z
N MET A 1 -47.00 -41.88 29.21
CA MET A 1 -45.61 -41.43 29.41
C MET A 1 -45.61 -40.58 30.69
N ASN A 2 -44.89 -40.99 31.73
CA ASN A 2 -45.05 -40.42 33.08
C ASN A 2 -44.31 -39.07 33.19
N PHE A 3 -44.81 -38.12 34.00
CA PHE A 3 -44.26 -36.74 34.11
C PHE A 3 -42.77 -36.69 34.54
N ALA A 4 -42.24 -37.77 35.11
CA ALA A 4 -40.82 -37.93 35.44
C ALA A 4 -39.94 -38.23 34.19
N ASP A 5 -40.48 -38.89 33.17
CA ASP A 5 -39.76 -39.16 31.92
C ASP A 5 -39.63 -37.91 31.06
N MET A 6 -40.66 -37.05 31.03
CA MET A 6 -40.62 -35.78 30.29
C MET A 6 -39.54 -34.81 30.77
N ARG A 7 -39.24 -34.76 32.08
CA ARG A 7 -38.15 -33.90 32.60
C ARG A 7 -36.77 -34.41 32.20
N LYS A 8 -36.57 -35.73 32.14
CA LYS A 8 -35.30 -36.31 31.63
C LYS A 8 -35.14 -36.06 30.14
N THR A 9 -36.20 -36.18 29.33
CA THR A 9 -36.11 -35.93 27.89
C THR A 9 -35.90 -34.45 27.56
N ASN A 10 -36.51 -33.53 28.32
CA ASN A 10 -36.32 -32.08 28.13
C ASN A 10 -34.99 -31.58 28.69
N ALA A 11 -34.51 -32.13 29.82
CA ALA A 11 -33.18 -31.84 30.33
C ALA A 11 -32.08 -32.41 29.40
N LEU A 12 -32.29 -33.59 28.80
CA LEU A 12 -31.36 -34.16 27.83
C LEU A 12 -31.38 -33.39 26.51
N LYS A 13 -32.54 -32.90 26.05
CA LYS A 13 -32.62 -31.97 24.90
C LYS A 13 -31.98 -30.63 25.21
N LEU A 14 -32.11 -30.09 26.43
CA LEU A 14 -31.45 -28.85 26.83
C LEU A 14 -29.94 -29.03 27.00
N ILE A 15 -29.47 -30.18 27.50
CA ILE A 15 -28.05 -30.52 27.59
C ILE A 15 -27.45 -30.80 26.20
N ILE A 16 -28.20 -31.40 25.27
CA ILE A 16 -27.78 -31.57 23.87
C ILE A 16 -27.81 -30.22 23.15
N ILE A 17 -28.80 -29.35 23.37
CA ILE A 17 -28.82 -27.98 22.82
C ILE A 17 -27.72 -27.13 23.44
N ILE A 18 -27.39 -27.30 24.73
CA ILE A 18 -26.27 -26.64 25.39
C ILE A 18 -24.94 -27.23 24.93
N LEU A 19 -24.82 -28.54 24.64
CA LEU A 19 -23.61 -29.15 24.05
C LEU A 19 -23.42 -28.76 22.57
N ILE A 20 -24.51 -28.51 21.84
CA ILE A 20 -24.52 -28.01 20.47
C ILE A 20 -24.35 -26.47 20.43
N MET A 21 -24.78 -25.73 21.46
CA MET A 21 -24.50 -24.30 21.64
C MET A 21 -23.14 -24.04 22.32
N SER A 22 -22.59 -25.00 23.06
CA SER A 22 -21.23 -24.97 23.62
C SER A 22 -20.19 -25.53 22.65
N ALA A 23 -20.63 -26.10 21.50
CA ALA A 23 -19.95 -25.85 20.23
C ALA A 23 -20.20 -24.39 19.84
N VAL A 24 -19.70 -23.52 20.71
CA VAL A 24 -19.55 -22.09 20.52
C VAL A 24 -19.01 -21.88 19.12
N LEU A 25 -19.76 -21.10 18.35
CA LEU A 25 -19.25 -20.03 17.50
C LEU A 25 -17.77 -19.67 17.77
N VAL A 26 -16.87 -20.53 17.31
CA VAL A 26 -15.62 -20.09 16.72
C VAL A 26 -15.99 -20.08 15.24
N SER A 27 -16.06 -18.91 14.63
CA SER A 27 -16.02 -18.80 13.18
C SER A 27 -14.64 -19.28 12.73
N CYS A 28 -14.43 -20.59 12.81
CA CYS A 28 -13.22 -21.22 12.35
C CYS A 28 -13.28 -21.09 10.83
N THR A 29 -12.42 -20.24 10.28
CA THR A 29 -12.33 -20.06 8.83
C THR A 29 -12.05 -21.42 8.18
N GLU A 30 -12.39 -21.57 6.90
CA GLU A 30 -12.15 -22.82 6.19
C GLU A 30 -10.66 -23.22 6.25
N GLU A 31 -9.77 -22.22 6.25
CA GLU A 31 -8.33 -22.33 6.41
C GLU A 31 -7.90 -22.83 7.80
N GLU A 32 -8.46 -22.31 8.90
CA GLU A 32 -8.17 -22.83 10.25
C GLU A 32 -8.62 -24.28 10.41
N TYR A 33 -9.80 -24.61 9.87
CA TYR A 33 -10.32 -25.97 9.92
C TYR A 33 -9.43 -26.94 9.13
N ARG A 34 -8.98 -26.55 7.93
CA ARG A 34 -8.03 -27.33 7.11
C ARG A 34 -6.68 -27.52 7.81
N ALA A 35 -6.12 -26.46 8.38
CA ALA A 35 -4.86 -26.51 9.12
C ALA A 35 -4.95 -27.49 10.30
N SER A 36 -6.05 -27.47 11.06
CA SER A 36 -6.25 -28.35 12.22
C SER A 36 -6.29 -29.85 11.87
N ARG A 37 -6.81 -30.22 10.68
CA ARG A 37 -6.86 -31.62 10.22
C ARG A 37 -5.51 -32.17 9.79
N LEU A 38 -4.63 -31.31 9.27
CA LEU A 38 -3.37 -31.72 8.65
C LEU A 38 -2.20 -31.75 9.63
N TYR A 39 -2.36 -31.13 10.80
CA TYR A 39 -1.27 -30.85 11.74
C TYR A 39 -0.65 -32.08 12.42
N LYS A 40 -1.43 -33.12 12.72
CA LYS A 40 -1.02 -34.21 13.64
C LYS A 40 0.05 -35.18 13.11
N SER A 41 0.58 -34.99 11.89
CA SER A 41 1.56 -35.90 11.27
C SER A 41 2.66 -35.20 10.45
N LEU A 42 3.02 -33.96 10.79
CA LEU A 42 3.95 -33.14 10.00
C LEU A 42 5.38 -33.15 10.57
N THR A 43 6.37 -33.09 9.68
CA THR A 43 7.80 -33.03 10.03
C THR A 43 8.37 -31.63 9.88
N SER A 44 9.23 -31.21 10.81
CA SER A 44 10.05 -29.99 10.67
C SER A 44 11.27 -30.29 9.81
N TYR A 45 11.65 -29.33 8.96
CA TYR A 45 12.80 -29.46 8.08
C TYR A 45 13.83 -28.35 8.35
N GLU A 46 15.08 -28.74 8.59
CA GLU A 46 16.20 -27.83 8.77
C GLU A 46 17.30 -28.18 7.77
N GLN A 47 17.79 -27.19 7.01
CA GLN A 47 18.90 -27.36 6.07
C GLN A 47 20.03 -26.37 6.36
N LYS A 48 21.26 -26.90 6.31
CA LYS A 48 22.51 -26.13 6.46
C LYS A 48 23.44 -26.43 5.30
N SER A 49 24.03 -25.40 4.69
CA SER A 49 25.18 -25.41 3.76
C SER A 49 25.11 -26.22 2.45
N GLU A 50 24.13 -27.09 2.25
CA GLU A 50 23.96 -27.91 1.04
C GLU A 50 22.75 -27.48 0.21
N THR A 51 22.71 -27.94 -1.04
CA THR A 51 21.56 -27.81 -1.95
C THR A 51 20.61 -28.99 -1.80
N VAL A 52 19.31 -28.72 -1.67
CA VAL A 52 18.29 -29.76 -1.56
C VAL A 52 17.05 -29.44 -2.39
N THR A 53 16.45 -30.49 -2.98
CA THR A 53 15.17 -30.40 -3.69
C THR A 53 14.12 -31.24 -2.96
N LEU A 54 12.99 -30.62 -2.61
CA LEU A 54 11.85 -31.23 -1.93
C LEU A 54 10.61 -31.16 -2.83
N LYS A 55 9.86 -32.26 -2.95
CA LYS A 55 8.65 -32.34 -3.78
C LYS A 55 7.51 -33.06 -3.08
N ASN A 56 6.27 -32.56 -3.21
CA ASN A 56 5.04 -33.22 -2.74
C ASN A 56 5.05 -33.64 -1.26
N LYS A 57 5.66 -32.84 -0.39
CA LYS A 57 5.79 -33.15 1.04
C LYS A 57 5.05 -32.15 1.90
N LYS A 58 4.62 -32.63 3.08
CA LYS A 58 3.96 -31.81 4.08
C LYS A 58 4.93 -31.49 5.21
N TYR A 59 4.99 -30.22 5.61
CA TYR A 59 5.88 -29.74 6.66
C TYR A 59 5.11 -28.90 7.67
N ASN A 60 5.62 -28.80 8.89
CA ASN A 60 5.15 -27.79 9.86
C ASN A 60 6.09 -26.59 9.96
N LYS A 61 7.37 -26.76 9.59
CA LYS A 61 8.38 -25.71 9.53
C LYS A 61 9.48 -26.03 8.52
N ILE A 62 10.03 -25.00 7.87
CA ILE A 62 11.27 -25.02 7.09
C ILE A 62 12.22 -23.95 7.63
N ASP A 63 13.46 -24.31 7.97
CA ASP A 63 14.53 -23.39 8.39
C ASP A 63 15.78 -23.58 7.53
N LEU A 64 16.23 -22.52 6.86
CA LEU A 64 17.42 -22.49 6.02
C LEU A 64 18.45 -21.53 6.59
N SER A 65 19.69 -22.01 6.72
CA SER A 65 20.81 -21.20 7.18
C SER A 65 22.16 -21.67 6.62
N LYS A 66 23.20 -20.88 6.88
CA LYS A 66 24.60 -21.16 6.53
C LYS A 66 24.80 -21.41 5.03
N LYS A 67 24.29 -20.54 4.18
CA LYS A 67 24.37 -20.62 2.72
C LYS A 67 23.70 -21.87 2.12
N ALA A 68 22.63 -22.34 2.75
CA ALA A 68 21.84 -23.44 2.21
C ALA A 68 21.08 -23.02 0.94
N VAL A 69 20.79 -23.98 0.07
CA VAL A 69 19.95 -23.77 -1.11
C VAL A 69 18.79 -24.77 -1.09
N LEU A 70 17.55 -24.29 -1.14
CA LEU A 70 16.34 -25.12 -1.22
C LEU A 70 15.57 -24.86 -2.51
N GLU A 71 15.14 -25.93 -3.16
CA GLU A 71 14.05 -25.92 -4.12
C GLU A 71 12.88 -26.76 -3.59
N LEU A 72 11.76 -26.12 -3.27
CA LEU A 72 10.52 -26.78 -2.87
C LEU A 72 9.49 -26.64 -3.99
N SER A 73 8.86 -27.75 -4.40
CA SER A 73 7.72 -27.70 -5.32
C SER A 73 6.55 -28.53 -4.81
N LYS A 74 5.32 -28.02 -4.99
CA LYS A 74 4.09 -28.68 -4.53
C LYS A 74 4.16 -29.06 -3.04
N GLY A 75 4.79 -28.20 -2.25
CA GLY A 75 4.85 -28.36 -0.80
C GLY A 75 3.55 -27.89 -0.16
N MET A 76 3.19 -28.52 0.97
CA MET A 76 2.15 -28.00 1.85
C MET A 76 2.78 -27.74 3.22
N ILE A 77 2.77 -26.51 3.71
CA ILE A 77 3.37 -26.14 4.98
C ILE A 77 2.27 -25.61 5.91
N TYR A 78 2.07 -26.27 7.04
CA TYR A 78 1.06 -25.89 8.03
C TYR A 78 1.73 -25.63 9.38
N ASN A 79 1.90 -24.36 9.72
CA ASN A 79 2.54 -23.94 10.96
C ASN A 79 1.50 -23.51 12.01
N VAL A 80 1.58 -24.12 13.20
CA VAL A 80 0.70 -23.81 14.34
C VAL A 80 1.53 -23.47 15.58
N ASP A 81 2.66 -24.15 15.78
CA ASP A 81 3.42 -24.09 17.03
C ASP A 81 4.70 -23.23 16.95
N PHE A 82 5.12 -22.81 15.74
CA PHE A 82 6.36 -22.03 15.57
C PHE A 82 6.08 -20.55 15.30
N SER A 83 7.09 -19.71 15.57
CA SER A 83 7.04 -18.27 15.27
C SER A 83 6.97 -17.97 13.77
N GLU A 84 7.48 -18.88 12.93
CA GLU A 84 7.39 -18.78 11.47
C GLU A 84 7.34 -20.15 10.79
N ALA A 85 6.62 -20.24 9.66
CA ALA A 85 6.52 -21.48 8.88
C ALA A 85 7.74 -21.73 7.99
N VAL A 86 8.27 -20.68 7.36
CA VAL A 86 9.49 -20.73 6.54
C VAL A 86 10.44 -19.63 6.98
N ASN A 87 11.63 -20.00 7.41
CA ASN A 87 12.70 -19.09 7.81
C ASN A 87 13.92 -19.27 6.89
N VAL A 88 14.39 -18.20 6.25
CA VAL A 88 15.59 -18.24 5.40
C VAL A 88 16.51 -17.09 5.84
N ARG A 89 17.77 -17.43 6.14
CA ARG A 89 18.78 -16.52 6.69
C ARG A 89 20.21 -16.96 6.36
N ASP A 90 21.22 -16.26 6.87
CA ASP A 90 22.64 -16.58 6.75
C ASP A 90 23.08 -16.80 5.28
N ALA A 91 22.72 -15.87 4.40
CA ALA A 91 23.03 -15.90 2.97
C ALA A 91 22.51 -17.15 2.24
N SER A 92 21.39 -17.71 2.71
CA SER A 92 20.75 -18.88 2.10
C SER A 92 19.77 -18.48 1.00
N THR A 93 19.47 -19.40 0.10
CA THR A 93 18.52 -19.20 -1.00
C THR A 93 17.39 -20.24 -0.96
N ALA A 94 16.14 -19.81 -1.09
CA ALA A 94 15.00 -20.70 -1.24
C ALA A 94 14.19 -20.37 -2.51
N SER A 95 13.80 -21.41 -3.26
CA SER A 95 12.85 -21.33 -4.36
C SER A 95 11.63 -22.19 -4.03
N ILE A 96 10.45 -21.59 -3.90
CA ILE A 96 9.20 -22.27 -3.53
C ILE A 96 8.21 -22.13 -4.68
N LEU A 97 7.74 -23.25 -5.22
CA LEU A 97 6.91 -23.28 -6.42
C LEU A 97 5.62 -24.07 -6.19
N ASN A 98 4.49 -23.56 -6.69
CA ASN A 98 3.22 -24.30 -6.74
C ASN A 98 2.80 -24.90 -5.40
N SER A 99 3.02 -24.17 -4.30
CA SER A 99 2.89 -24.68 -2.94
C SER A 99 1.73 -24.01 -2.20
N GLU A 100 1.43 -24.51 -1.00
CA GLU A 100 0.47 -23.93 -0.07
C GLU A 100 1.15 -23.76 1.29
N ILE A 101 1.01 -22.58 1.88
CA ILE A 101 1.59 -22.26 3.19
C ILE A 101 0.52 -21.57 4.04
N ILE A 102 0.15 -22.20 5.15
CA ILE A 102 -0.77 -21.65 6.13
C ILE A 102 -0.06 -21.60 7.48
N SER A 103 -0.09 -20.44 8.13
CA SER A 103 0.58 -20.23 9.42
C SER A 103 -0.36 -19.54 10.40
N LYS A 104 -0.36 -19.97 11.67
CA LYS A 104 -1.00 -19.18 12.75
C LYS A 104 -0.24 -17.90 13.09
N THR A 105 1.05 -17.88 12.77
CA THR A 105 1.98 -16.78 13.01
C THR A 105 2.56 -16.35 11.66
N LEU A 106 3.81 -15.87 11.58
CA LEU A 106 4.42 -15.49 10.31
C LEU A 106 4.50 -16.69 9.33
N ALA A 107 4.14 -16.49 8.06
CA ALA A 107 4.27 -17.57 7.06
C ALA A 107 5.70 -17.63 6.50
N MET A 108 6.28 -16.49 6.15
CA MET A 108 7.62 -16.43 5.57
C MET A 108 8.46 -15.33 6.22
N LYS A 109 9.65 -15.71 6.65
CA LYS A 109 10.71 -14.81 7.12
C LYS A 109 11.92 -14.95 6.22
N VAL A 110 12.39 -13.83 5.69
CA VAL A 110 13.63 -13.73 4.92
C VAL A 110 14.46 -12.62 5.54
N THR A 111 15.66 -12.94 6.03
CA THR A 111 16.44 -11.97 6.80
C THR A 111 17.93 -12.10 6.50
N GLU A 112 18.64 -11.02 6.82
CA GLU A 112 20.09 -10.87 6.66
C GLU A 112 20.55 -10.73 5.20
N LYS A 113 21.70 -10.10 5.06
CA LYS A 113 22.33 -9.79 3.78
C LYS A 113 22.60 -11.08 2.98
N ASP A 114 22.46 -10.97 1.66
CA ASP A 114 22.70 -12.03 0.68
C ASP A 114 21.74 -13.23 0.79
N THR A 115 20.70 -13.12 1.62
CA THR A 115 19.62 -14.09 1.71
C THR A 115 18.54 -13.80 0.67
N VAL A 116 18.11 -14.83 -0.06
CA VAL A 116 17.16 -14.69 -1.17
C VAL A 116 16.02 -15.70 -1.05
N MET A 117 14.78 -15.25 -1.27
CA MET A 117 13.63 -16.14 -1.44
C MET A 117 12.88 -15.80 -2.72
N ASN A 118 12.67 -16.82 -3.56
CA ASN A 118 11.88 -16.74 -4.78
C ASN A 118 10.64 -17.62 -4.63
N VAL A 119 9.45 -17.04 -4.80
CA VAL A 119 8.18 -17.75 -4.61
C VAL A 119 7.32 -17.61 -5.85
N ILE A 120 6.80 -18.73 -6.37
CA ILE A 120 6.05 -18.76 -7.62
C ILE A 120 4.76 -19.57 -7.44
N SER A 121 3.63 -19.02 -7.89
CA SER A 121 2.34 -19.70 -7.98
C SER A 121 1.93 -20.38 -6.66
N THR A 122 2.06 -19.67 -5.55
CA THR A 122 1.92 -20.25 -4.20
C THR A 122 0.87 -19.48 -3.41
N ASP A 123 0.00 -20.24 -2.75
CA ASP A 123 -1.02 -19.73 -1.85
C ASP A 123 -0.42 -19.61 -0.44
N ILE A 124 -0.52 -18.41 0.16
CA ILE A 124 0.09 -18.10 1.44
C ILE A 124 -0.96 -17.42 2.32
N ALA A 125 -1.23 -17.99 3.48
CA ALA A 125 -2.14 -17.43 4.46
C ALA A 125 -1.49 -17.39 5.85
N SER A 126 -1.76 -16.32 6.60
CA SER A 126 -1.29 -16.14 7.97
C SER A 126 -2.36 -15.49 8.84
N TYR A 127 -2.43 -15.89 10.12
CA TYR A 127 -3.22 -15.20 11.16
C TYR A 127 -2.36 -14.25 12.01
N GLY A 128 -1.06 -14.17 11.74
CA GLY A 128 -0.14 -13.31 12.48
C GLY A 128 -0.17 -11.86 12.02
N ASP A 129 0.64 -11.03 12.68
CA ASP A 129 0.80 -9.61 12.36
C ASP A 129 1.28 -9.37 10.92
N TYR A 130 2.02 -10.33 10.36
CA TYR A 130 2.45 -10.33 8.97
C TYR A 130 2.30 -11.71 8.33
N VAL A 131 2.11 -11.75 7.00
CA VAL A 131 2.20 -12.98 6.20
C VAL A 131 3.66 -13.19 5.77
N ILE A 132 4.28 -12.15 5.23
CA ILE A 132 5.65 -12.17 4.73
C ILE A 132 6.43 -11.04 5.39
N SER A 133 7.61 -11.34 5.92
CA SER A 133 8.55 -10.36 6.48
C SER A 133 9.92 -10.51 5.82
N VAL A 134 10.42 -9.44 5.24
CA VAL A 134 11.75 -9.37 4.59
C VAL A 134 12.54 -8.25 5.24
N THR A 135 13.68 -8.57 5.84
CA THR A 135 14.47 -7.64 6.64
C THR A 135 15.96 -7.72 6.36
N ASP A 136 16.69 -6.71 6.83
CA ASP A 136 18.16 -6.68 6.96
C ASP A 136 18.90 -6.97 5.64
N ASN A 137 18.54 -6.24 4.57
CA ASN A 137 19.11 -6.35 3.23
C ASN A 137 18.86 -7.70 2.52
N ALA A 138 17.89 -8.48 2.98
CA ALA A 138 17.42 -9.66 2.26
C ALA A 138 16.59 -9.29 1.01
N VAL A 139 16.44 -10.25 0.10
CA VAL A 139 15.69 -10.09 -1.16
C VAL A 139 14.55 -11.10 -1.25
N PHE A 140 13.36 -10.62 -1.58
CA PHE A 140 12.21 -11.46 -1.89
C PHE A 140 11.69 -11.19 -3.29
N THR A 141 11.46 -12.25 -4.06
CA THR A 141 10.72 -12.17 -5.32
C THR A 141 9.50 -13.09 -5.28
N GLY A 142 8.36 -12.55 -5.69
CA GLY A 142 7.08 -13.25 -5.72
C GLY A 142 6.41 -13.12 -7.07
N SER A 143 5.93 -14.23 -7.66
CA SER A 143 5.15 -14.20 -8.89
C SER A 143 3.93 -15.13 -8.83
N GLY A 144 2.74 -14.64 -9.19
CA GLY A 144 1.54 -15.49 -9.18
C GLY A 144 1.10 -15.87 -7.76
N LEU A 145 1.36 -15.02 -6.75
CA LEU A 145 1.06 -15.35 -5.36
C LEU A 145 -0.38 -15.01 -5.01
N LYS A 146 -0.97 -15.78 -4.10
CA LYS A 146 -2.20 -15.39 -3.38
C LYS A 146 -1.85 -15.25 -1.90
N VAL A 147 -1.73 -14.01 -1.44
CA VAL A 147 -1.32 -13.68 -0.06
C VAL A 147 -2.54 -13.20 0.72
N ASN A 148 -2.92 -13.91 1.78
CA ASN A 148 -4.04 -13.53 2.64
C ASN A 148 -3.55 -13.34 4.09
N ASN A 149 -3.62 -12.11 4.61
CA ASN A 149 -3.58 -11.91 6.06
C ASN A 149 -5.00 -12.05 6.60
N LEU A 150 -5.18 -13.06 7.46
CA LEU A 150 -6.44 -13.43 8.10
C LEU A 150 -6.52 -12.91 9.54
N GLY A 151 -5.48 -12.23 10.03
CA GLY A 151 -5.48 -11.53 11.30
C GLY A 151 -6.35 -10.25 11.28
N GLU A 152 -6.67 -9.73 12.47
CA GLU A 152 -7.64 -8.63 12.62
C GLU A 152 -7.08 -7.24 12.24
N GLY A 153 -5.76 -7.05 12.17
CA GLY A 153 -5.18 -5.74 11.83
C GLY A 153 -3.73 -5.75 11.34
N GLY A 154 -3.13 -6.93 11.19
CA GLY A 154 -1.77 -7.07 10.68
C GLY A 154 -1.64 -6.68 9.20
N ALA A 155 -0.45 -6.20 8.81
CA ALA A 155 -0.16 -5.95 7.41
C ALA A 155 0.09 -7.27 6.66
N ALA A 156 -0.16 -7.37 5.35
CA ALA A 156 0.15 -8.61 4.63
C ALA A 156 1.66 -8.82 4.51
N ILE A 157 2.39 -7.76 4.12
CA ILE A 157 3.80 -7.84 3.79
C ILE A 157 4.56 -6.70 4.47
N LYS A 158 5.66 -7.04 5.15
CA LYS A 158 6.63 -6.08 5.69
C LYS A 158 7.96 -6.19 4.97
N ILE A 159 8.47 -5.08 4.47
CA ILE A 159 9.80 -4.97 3.85
C ILE A 159 10.57 -3.86 4.56
N SER A 160 11.59 -4.20 5.37
CA SER A 160 12.29 -3.18 6.15
C SER A 160 13.81 -3.35 6.22
N SER A 161 14.49 -2.36 6.80
CA SER A 161 15.94 -2.43 7.11
C SER A 161 16.81 -2.67 5.87
N GLY A 162 16.52 -1.96 4.77
CA GLY A 162 17.28 -2.05 3.51
C GLY A 162 16.98 -3.29 2.67
N ALA A 163 15.98 -4.08 3.06
CA ALA A 163 15.50 -5.21 2.26
C ALA A 163 14.91 -4.76 0.91
N SER A 164 14.63 -5.73 0.04
CA SER A 164 13.95 -5.46 -1.22
C SER A 164 12.90 -6.50 -1.59
N MET A 165 11.84 -6.04 -2.25
CA MET A 165 10.79 -6.89 -2.79
C MET A 165 10.49 -6.58 -4.25
N VAL A 166 10.34 -7.65 -5.03
CA VAL A 166 9.65 -7.63 -6.33
C VAL A 166 8.44 -8.55 -6.27
N LEU A 167 7.25 -8.01 -6.50
CA LEU A 167 6.00 -8.77 -6.55
C LEU A 167 5.33 -8.58 -7.91
N ASN A 168 4.99 -9.69 -8.58
CA ASN A 168 4.39 -9.66 -9.91
C ASN A 168 3.16 -10.58 -9.99
N LYS A 169 2.13 -10.19 -10.73
CA LYS A 169 0.96 -11.05 -11.04
C LYS A 169 0.33 -11.68 -9.79
N SER A 170 0.31 -10.95 -8.68
CA SER A 170 -0.10 -11.49 -7.38
C SER A 170 -1.37 -10.83 -6.88
N ASN A 171 -2.12 -11.55 -6.05
CA ASN A 171 -3.28 -11.05 -5.33
C ASN A 171 -2.95 -10.98 -3.83
N VAL A 172 -3.19 -9.82 -3.22
CA VAL A 172 -2.96 -9.62 -1.78
C VAL A 172 -4.24 -9.15 -1.11
N LYS A 173 -4.62 -9.80 -0.02
CA LYS A 173 -5.76 -9.44 0.82
C LYS A 173 -5.36 -9.33 2.26
N ALA A 174 -5.78 -8.26 2.92
CA ALA A 174 -5.60 -8.06 4.35
C ALA A 174 -6.66 -7.11 4.90
N ASN A 175 -7.03 -7.27 6.16
CA ASN A 175 -7.83 -6.28 6.87
C ASN A 175 -7.01 -5.04 7.26
N GLY A 176 -5.68 -5.19 7.40
CA GLY A 176 -4.73 -4.10 7.60
C GLY A 176 -4.05 -3.67 6.30
N ALA A 177 -2.85 -3.10 6.41
CA ALA A 177 -2.08 -2.65 5.25
C ALA A 177 -1.68 -3.82 4.32
N GLY A 178 -1.67 -3.58 3.01
CA GLY A 178 -1.15 -4.57 2.05
C GLY A 178 0.36 -4.71 2.12
N VAL A 179 1.03 -3.58 2.18
CA VAL A 179 2.49 -3.49 2.31
C VAL A 179 2.82 -2.38 3.30
N GLU A 180 3.73 -2.68 4.20
CA GLU A 180 4.42 -1.72 5.05
C GLU A 180 5.91 -1.75 4.73
N SER A 181 6.49 -0.60 4.36
CA SER A 181 7.91 -0.58 4.00
C SER A 181 8.60 0.75 4.21
N ASP A 182 9.86 0.71 4.66
CA ASP A 182 10.84 1.80 4.66
C ASP A 182 11.95 1.59 3.60
N SER A 183 11.72 0.67 2.65
CA SER A 183 12.75 0.02 1.83
C SER A 183 12.33 -0.08 0.35
N LEU A 184 13.04 -0.89 -0.46
CA LEU A 184 12.80 -1.00 -1.90
C LEU A 184 11.62 -1.93 -2.22
N VAL A 185 10.60 -1.40 -2.90
CA VAL A 185 9.39 -2.17 -3.28
C VAL A 185 9.06 -1.96 -4.75
N SER A 186 8.90 -3.05 -5.49
CA SER A 186 8.37 -3.05 -6.86
C SER A 186 7.18 -4.01 -6.96
N ILE A 187 6.02 -3.49 -7.34
CA ILE A 187 4.79 -4.26 -7.51
C ILE A 187 4.29 -4.05 -8.92
N SER A 188 4.04 -5.15 -9.65
CA SER A 188 3.59 -5.09 -11.04
C SER A 188 2.48 -6.08 -11.37
N SER A 189 1.57 -5.70 -12.26
CA SER A 189 0.47 -6.56 -12.75
C SER A 189 -0.31 -7.26 -11.62
N SER A 190 -0.45 -6.61 -10.47
CA SER A 190 -0.97 -7.22 -9.24
C SER A 190 -2.26 -6.54 -8.79
N GLU A 191 -3.01 -7.22 -7.93
CA GLU A 191 -4.25 -6.70 -7.35
C GLU A 191 -4.21 -6.80 -5.83
N MET A 192 -4.61 -5.75 -5.12
CA MET A 192 -4.68 -5.74 -3.67
C MET A 192 -6.04 -5.23 -3.18
N THR A 193 -6.61 -5.92 -2.18
CA THR A 193 -7.78 -5.48 -1.43
C THR A 193 -7.40 -5.39 0.04
N VAL A 194 -7.11 -4.18 0.50
CA VAL A 194 -6.39 -3.94 1.75
C VAL A 194 -6.88 -2.66 2.42
N GLU A 195 -6.53 -2.40 3.66
CA GLU A 195 -6.88 -1.13 4.32
C GLU A 195 -6.15 0.04 3.65
N SER A 196 -4.85 -0.11 3.43
CA SER A 196 -3.96 0.92 2.89
C SER A 196 -2.67 0.30 2.34
N LEU A 197 -1.87 1.10 1.65
CA LEU A 197 -0.44 0.84 1.45
C LEU A 197 0.34 1.88 2.24
N ARG A 198 1.28 1.45 3.10
CA ARG A 198 2.02 2.37 3.98
C ARG A 198 3.50 2.33 3.65
N PHE A 199 4.04 3.49 3.28
CA PHE A 199 5.44 3.65 2.94
C PHE A 199 6.05 4.72 3.84
N TYR A 200 7.12 4.34 4.51
CA TYR A 200 7.81 5.17 5.47
C TYR A 200 9.09 5.75 4.87
N GLU A 201 9.63 6.82 5.47
CA GLU A 201 10.86 7.46 5.00
C GLU A 201 12.00 6.47 4.75
N GLY A 202 12.67 6.60 3.61
CA GLY A 202 13.62 5.62 3.07
C GLY A 202 13.04 4.73 1.98
N ALA A 203 11.71 4.60 1.91
CA ALA A 203 11.08 3.77 0.90
C ALA A 203 11.24 4.34 -0.51
N THR A 204 11.56 3.44 -1.45
CA THR A 204 11.51 3.72 -2.89
C THR A 204 10.61 2.69 -3.55
N VAL A 205 9.50 3.17 -4.11
CA VAL A 205 8.36 2.34 -4.48
C VAL A 205 8.03 2.54 -5.95
N THR A 206 7.87 1.43 -6.67
CA THR A 206 7.28 1.41 -8.01
C THR A 206 6.04 0.54 -8.00
N LEU A 207 4.90 1.11 -8.39
CA LEU A 207 3.62 0.43 -8.56
C LEU A 207 3.23 0.54 -10.04
N ASP A 208 3.33 -0.55 -10.80
CA ASP A 208 3.08 -0.57 -12.24
C ASP A 208 1.93 -1.51 -12.61
N ASP A 209 1.04 -1.09 -13.51
CA ASP A 209 0.01 -1.95 -14.11
C ASP A 209 -0.83 -2.71 -13.07
N SER A 210 -1.12 -2.06 -11.93
CA SER A 210 -1.67 -2.73 -10.75
C SER A 210 -2.96 -2.06 -10.28
N ARG A 211 -3.78 -2.83 -9.55
CA ARG A 211 -5.09 -2.41 -9.04
C ARG A 211 -5.10 -2.47 -7.52
N PHE A 212 -5.35 -1.34 -6.87
CA PHE A 212 -5.36 -1.21 -5.42
C PHE A 212 -6.74 -0.74 -4.98
N TYR A 213 -7.47 -1.62 -4.30
CA TYR A 213 -8.75 -1.33 -3.67
C TYR A 213 -8.48 -1.13 -2.18
N THR A 214 -8.58 0.10 -1.73
CA THR A 214 -8.19 0.47 -0.37
C THR A 214 -9.27 1.23 0.37
N ASN A 215 -9.20 1.20 1.70
CA ASN A 215 -9.97 2.12 2.52
C ASN A 215 -9.30 3.51 2.54
N HIS A 216 -8.00 3.57 2.83
CA HIS A 216 -7.26 4.82 3.10
C HIS A 216 -6.17 5.19 2.10
N GLY A 217 -6.21 4.63 0.88
CA GLY A 217 -5.27 4.96 -0.18
C GLY A 217 -3.84 4.49 0.09
N ILE A 218 -2.90 5.26 -0.47
CA ILE A 218 -1.46 5.15 -0.21
C ILE A 218 -1.08 6.23 0.81
N MET A 219 -0.41 5.82 1.88
CA MET A 219 0.07 6.67 2.94
C MET A 219 1.60 6.73 2.89
N LEU A 220 2.15 7.94 2.76
CA LEU A 220 3.58 8.24 2.85
C LEU A 220 3.83 8.89 4.21
N LEU A 221 4.69 8.30 5.02
CA LEU A 221 4.75 8.52 6.46
C LEU A 221 6.18 8.72 6.95
N ASP A 222 6.32 9.44 8.06
CA ASP A 222 7.54 9.42 8.88
C ASP A 222 7.75 8.03 9.53
N ASN A 223 9.00 7.62 9.73
CA ASN A 223 9.38 6.49 10.61
C ASN A 223 10.08 6.93 11.91
N ALA A 224 10.02 8.22 12.27
CA ALA A 224 10.69 8.81 13.42
C ALA A 224 12.23 8.59 13.41
N ASN A 225 12.80 8.31 12.23
CA ASN A 225 14.24 8.09 12.05
C ASN A 225 14.85 9.30 11.35
N GLU A 226 15.48 10.19 12.13
CA GLU A 226 16.03 11.50 11.69
C GLU A 226 17.07 11.44 10.54
N LYS A 227 17.43 10.25 10.05
CA LYS A 227 18.46 10.04 9.01
C LYS A 227 17.90 9.74 7.62
N LEU A 228 16.64 9.32 7.53
CA LEU A 228 15.97 9.14 6.24
C LEU A 228 15.16 10.41 6.02
N ILE A 229 15.11 10.90 4.78
CA ILE A 229 14.59 12.24 4.50
C ILE A 229 13.65 12.26 3.30
N HIS A 230 13.27 11.09 2.77
CA HIS A 230 12.44 11.06 1.58
C HIS A 230 11.72 9.72 1.34
N VAL A 231 10.44 9.79 0.98
CA VAL A 231 9.70 8.69 0.34
C VAL A 231 9.60 8.97 -1.16
N SER A 232 10.01 8.00 -1.99
CA SER A 232 9.88 8.08 -3.45
C SER A 232 8.82 7.10 -3.94
N LEU A 233 7.80 7.61 -4.64
CA LEU A 233 6.72 6.81 -5.22
C LEU A 233 6.60 7.06 -6.72
N ASN A 234 6.70 6.00 -7.51
CA ASN A 234 6.37 5.99 -8.93
C ASN A 234 5.12 5.13 -9.16
N LEU A 235 4.01 5.77 -9.52
CA LEU A 235 2.74 5.14 -9.82
C LEU A 235 2.50 5.17 -11.33
N LYS A 236 2.41 3.99 -11.96
CA LYS A 236 2.29 3.86 -13.41
C LYS A 236 1.15 2.91 -13.81
N LYS A 237 0.33 3.30 -14.79
CA LYS A 237 -0.79 2.49 -15.31
C LYS A 237 -1.64 1.85 -14.20
N ALA A 238 -1.84 2.56 -13.10
CA ALA A 238 -2.44 1.98 -11.90
C ALA A 238 -3.92 2.38 -11.78
N LYS A 239 -4.70 1.52 -11.13
CA LYS A 239 -6.01 1.88 -10.60
C LYS A 239 -5.90 1.94 -9.08
N LEU A 240 -6.33 3.04 -8.49
CA LEU A 240 -6.31 3.25 -7.05
C LEU A 240 -7.68 3.77 -6.60
N THR A 241 -8.28 3.12 -5.61
CA THR A 241 -9.50 3.60 -4.94
C THR A 241 -9.23 3.77 -3.45
N ALA A 242 -9.83 4.78 -2.84
CA ALA A 242 -9.88 4.97 -1.39
C ALA A 242 -11.32 5.26 -0.99
N ASP A 243 -11.92 4.36 -0.23
CA ASP A 243 -13.33 4.47 0.22
C ASP A 243 -13.49 5.57 1.28
N ASP A 244 -12.45 5.82 2.08
CA ASP A 244 -12.39 6.88 3.10
C ASP A 244 -11.05 7.63 3.07
N GLY A 245 -11.12 8.92 2.76
CA GLY A 245 -9.97 9.83 2.74
C GLY A 245 -9.42 10.11 1.34
N ALA A 246 -8.14 10.49 1.29
CA ALA A 246 -7.46 10.83 0.05
C ALA A 246 -6.81 9.59 -0.59
N LEU A 247 -6.64 9.60 -1.93
CA LEU A 247 -5.88 8.53 -2.59
C LEU A 247 -4.42 8.52 -2.15
N LEU A 248 -3.84 9.71 -1.95
CA LEU A 248 -2.47 9.90 -1.48
C LEU A 248 -2.49 10.76 -0.22
N SER A 249 -2.00 10.22 0.89
CA SER A 249 -1.81 10.96 2.14
C SER A 249 -0.32 11.05 2.46
N MET A 250 0.17 12.25 2.76
CA MET A 250 1.54 12.52 3.18
C MET A 250 1.48 13.14 4.56
N ILE A 251 2.07 12.47 5.55
CA ILE A 251 1.97 12.86 6.96
C ILE A 251 3.36 12.85 7.58
N ASP A 252 3.76 14.01 8.09
CA ASP A 252 5.06 14.25 8.75
C ASP A 252 6.29 13.88 7.89
N THR A 253 6.16 13.92 6.55
CA THR A 253 7.18 13.35 5.66
C THR A 253 7.62 14.30 4.55
N LYS A 254 8.75 14.00 3.93
CA LYS A 254 9.12 14.53 2.62
C LYS A 254 8.91 13.50 1.52
N ALA A 255 8.26 13.87 0.43
CA ALA A 255 7.91 12.93 -0.64
C ALA A 255 8.17 13.43 -2.06
N SER A 256 8.53 12.52 -2.96
CA SER A 256 8.50 12.72 -4.41
C SER A 256 7.59 11.67 -5.02
N VAL A 257 6.55 12.15 -5.69
CA VAL A 257 5.53 11.31 -6.29
C VAL A 257 5.49 11.58 -7.78
N LYS A 258 5.70 10.55 -8.58
CA LYS A 258 5.47 10.58 -10.02
C LYS A 258 4.26 9.72 -10.35
N ILE A 259 3.28 10.31 -11.04
CA ILE A 259 2.10 9.63 -11.56
C ILE A 259 2.22 9.67 -13.09
N GLU A 260 2.28 8.50 -13.70
CA GLU A 260 2.53 8.33 -15.13
C GLU A 260 1.49 7.40 -15.75
N ASP A 261 0.96 7.76 -16.92
CA ASP A 261 -0.01 6.93 -17.66
C ASP A 261 -1.18 6.45 -16.78
N THR A 262 -1.66 7.28 -15.86
CA THR A 262 -2.60 6.89 -14.79
C THR A 262 -3.75 7.88 -14.70
N THR A 263 -4.95 7.36 -14.43
CA THR A 263 -6.12 8.16 -14.09
C THR A 263 -6.46 8.00 -12.61
N LEU A 264 -6.46 9.10 -11.86
CA LEU A 264 -6.89 9.18 -10.47
C LEU A 264 -8.24 9.89 -10.39
N ASN A 265 -9.21 9.34 -9.65
CA ASN A 265 -10.53 9.97 -9.52
C ASN A 265 -11.09 9.79 -8.11
N GLN A 266 -11.35 10.90 -7.44
CA GLN A 266 -12.10 11.00 -6.17
C GLN A 266 -13.32 11.93 -6.29
N GLY A 267 -13.69 12.34 -7.49
CA GLY A 267 -14.81 13.26 -7.74
C GLY A 267 -14.69 14.55 -6.92
N SER A 268 -15.63 14.79 -6.02
CA SER A 268 -15.60 15.96 -5.12
C SER A 268 -14.71 15.80 -3.89
N SER A 269 -14.22 14.59 -3.61
CA SER A 269 -13.30 14.30 -2.51
C SER A 269 -11.85 14.64 -2.87
N ASN A 270 -10.92 14.45 -1.93
CA ASN A 270 -9.51 14.82 -2.13
C ASN A 270 -8.74 13.68 -2.79
N ILE A 271 -7.92 14.00 -3.79
CA ILE A 271 -6.88 13.07 -4.28
C ILE A 271 -5.63 13.11 -3.42
N MET A 272 -5.33 14.26 -2.81
CA MET A 272 -4.12 14.46 -2.00
C MET A 272 -4.44 15.16 -0.68
N LEU A 273 -3.82 14.66 0.39
CA LEU A 273 -3.80 15.26 1.72
C LEU A 273 -2.35 15.36 2.19
N LEU A 274 -1.90 16.58 2.54
CA LEU A 274 -0.61 16.82 3.15
C LEU A 274 -0.81 17.38 4.56
N LYS A 275 -0.13 16.78 5.54
CA LYS A 275 -0.04 17.25 6.93
C LYS A 275 1.42 17.31 7.33
N ASN A 276 1.88 18.48 7.77
CA ASN A 276 3.28 18.74 8.14
C ASN A 276 4.30 18.11 7.16
N SER A 277 4.05 18.24 5.85
CA SER A 277 4.80 17.50 4.82
C SER A 277 5.34 18.41 3.71
N GLU A 278 6.45 18.02 3.10
CA GLU A 278 7.01 18.67 1.91
C GLU A 278 6.99 17.71 0.72
N ALA A 279 6.29 18.06 -0.34
CA ALA A 279 6.11 17.14 -1.47
C ALA A 279 6.39 17.78 -2.83
N THR A 280 6.96 16.99 -3.73
CA THR A 280 6.92 17.25 -5.17
C THR A 280 6.06 16.17 -5.82
N VAL A 281 5.02 16.59 -6.54
CA VAL A 281 4.11 15.68 -7.25
C VAL A 281 4.12 16.03 -8.73
N THR A 282 4.40 15.04 -9.58
CA THR A 282 4.39 15.20 -11.04
C THR A 282 3.30 14.34 -11.66
N LEU A 283 2.37 14.98 -12.38
CA LEU A 283 1.44 14.33 -13.29
C LEU A 283 2.05 14.34 -14.70
N CYS A 284 2.20 13.16 -15.30
CA CYS A 284 2.80 12.98 -16.62
C CYS A 284 1.93 12.06 -17.47
N ASN A 285 1.39 12.55 -18.58
CA ASN A 285 0.41 11.81 -19.39
C ASN A 285 -0.69 11.16 -18.52
N SER A 286 -1.21 11.94 -17.56
CA SER A 286 -2.08 11.43 -16.50
C SER A 286 -3.21 12.40 -16.21
N ASP A 287 -4.36 11.85 -15.83
CA ASP A 287 -5.54 12.63 -15.45
C ASP A 287 -5.82 12.45 -13.97
N ALA A 288 -6.12 13.54 -13.27
CA ALA A 288 -6.44 13.49 -11.84
C ALA A 288 -7.65 14.36 -11.51
N GLU A 289 -8.69 13.76 -10.94
CA GLU A 289 -9.92 14.46 -10.51
C GLU A 289 -10.10 14.39 -8.99
N GLY A 290 -10.12 15.55 -8.34
CA GLY A 290 -10.39 15.73 -6.92
C GLY A 290 -9.55 16.83 -6.28
N GLY A 291 -9.84 17.14 -5.02
CA GLY A 291 -9.19 18.23 -4.28
C GLY A 291 -7.78 17.93 -3.79
N VAL A 292 -7.01 19.00 -3.56
CA VAL A 292 -5.72 18.96 -2.83
C VAL A 292 -5.86 19.75 -1.53
N MET A 293 -5.62 19.08 -0.40
CA MET A 293 -5.68 19.67 0.94
C MET A 293 -4.30 19.67 1.60
N THR A 294 -3.97 20.79 2.23
CA THR A 294 -2.67 21.03 2.89
C THR A 294 -2.89 21.81 4.17
N ASP A 295 -2.06 21.60 5.20
CA ASP A 295 -2.03 22.41 6.42
C ASP A 295 -0.97 23.52 6.40
N GLU A 296 -0.90 24.29 7.49
CA GLU A 296 0.00 25.44 7.67
C GLU A 296 1.49 25.12 7.74
N SER A 297 1.84 23.86 7.94
CA SER A 297 3.22 23.39 7.95
C SER A 297 3.63 22.79 6.60
N SER A 298 2.66 22.47 5.74
CA SER A 298 2.89 21.73 4.50
C SER A 298 3.28 22.60 3.30
N SER A 299 4.15 22.03 2.46
CA SER A 299 4.64 22.61 1.21
C SER A 299 4.43 21.64 0.03
N LEU A 300 3.89 22.11 -1.10
CA LEU A 300 3.67 21.29 -2.30
C LEU A 300 4.18 21.98 -3.57
N ASN A 301 4.97 21.27 -4.35
CA ASN A 301 5.23 21.59 -5.76
C ASN A 301 4.45 20.60 -6.64
N LEU A 302 3.41 21.08 -7.33
CA LEU A 302 2.62 20.30 -8.26
C LEU A 302 3.01 20.64 -9.70
N LEU A 303 3.55 19.67 -10.43
CA LEU A 303 3.91 19.79 -11.83
C LEU A 303 2.93 18.99 -12.70
N ILE A 304 2.26 19.67 -13.62
CA ILE A 304 1.30 19.09 -14.57
C ILE A 304 1.92 19.20 -15.96
N LYS A 305 2.29 18.06 -16.56
CA LYS A 305 3.05 18.02 -17.82
C LYS A 305 2.63 16.93 -18.78
N ASN A 306 3.18 16.99 -20.00
CA ASN A 306 3.00 15.97 -21.04
C ASN A 306 1.53 15.67 -21.35
N GLY A 307 0.71 16.70 -21.52
CA GLY A 307 -0.70 16.53 -21.86
C GLY A 307 -1.60 16.09 -20.70
N SER A 308 -1.13 16.20 -19.45
CA SER A 308 -1.90 15.82 -18.27
C SER A 308 -3.03 16.80 -17.96
N ALA A 309 -4.12 16.32 -17.38
CA ALA A 309 -5.19 17.15 -16.84
C ALA A 309 -5.34 16.97 -15.32
N PHE A 310 -5.43 18.09 -14.59
CA PHE A 310 -5.86 18.10 -13.20
C PHE A 310 -7.19 18.82 -13.09
N LYS A 311 -8.23 18.16 -12.56
CA LYS A 311 -9.54 18.75 -12.30
C LYS A 311 -9.79 18.78 -10.80
N GLY A 312 -9.73 19.96 -10.20
CA GLY A 312 -9.84 20.07 -8.75
C GLY A 312 -9.56 21.46 -8.19
N TYR A 313 -9.77 21.60 -6.90
CA TYR A 313 -9.35 22.77 -6.13
C TYR A 313 -8.01 22.50 -5.44
N ILE A 314 -7.31 23.57 -5.08
CA ILE A 314 -6.07 23.51 -4.32
C ILE A 314 -6.19 24.39 -3.07
N ASN A 315 -6.01 23.79 -1.89
CA ASN A 315 -5.91 24.49 -0.60
C ASN A 315 -7.09 25.44 -0.36
N LYS A 316 -8.33 24.95 -0.50
CA LYS A 316 -9.57 25.73 -0.35
C LYS A 316 -9.67 26.51 0.98
N GLY A 317 -8.98 26.05 2.03
CA GLY A 317 -8.94 26.70 3.34
C GLY A 317 -7.89 27.80 3.51
N ASN A 318 -7.06 28.07 2.49
CA ASN A 318 -5.93 29.01 2.54
C ASN A 318 -5.00 28.80 3.76
N ARG A 319 -4.70 27.55 4.11
CA ARG A 319 -3.87 27.25 5.28
C ARG A 319 -2.42 27.01 4.94
N THR A 320 -2.13 26.57 3.72
CA THR A 320 -0.77 26.15 3.30
C THR A 320 0.36 27.12 3.65
N LYS A 321 1.54 26.55 3.99
CA LYS A 321 2.81 27.27 3.95
C LYS A 321 3.14 27.69 2.53
N THR A 322 3.22 26.72 1.60
CA THR A 322 3.36 27.00 0.18
C THR A 322 2.75 25.94 -0.72
N VAL A 323 2.08 26.37 -1.78
CA VAL A 323 1.76 25.52 -2.93
C VAL A 323 2.19 26.23 -4.20
N THR A 324 3.08 25.62 -4.97
CA THR A 324 3.44 26.08 -6.31
C THR A 324 2.83 25.12 -7.33
N VAL A 325 2.10 25.68 -8.30
CA VAL A 325 1.57 24.92 -9.42
C VAL A 325 2.32 25.32 -10.68
N GLN A 326 2.90 24.34 -11.36
CA GLN A 326 3.52 24.51 -12.66
C GLN A 326 2.74 23.71 -13.70
N ILE A 327 2.35 24.37 -14.79
CA ILE A 327 1.63 23.76 -15.90
C ILE A 327 2.48 23.94 -17.17
N GLU A 328 2.89 22.81 -17.75
CA GLU A 328 3.61 22.79 -19.03
C GLU A 328 2.64 22.84 -20.23
N GLU A 329 3.19 23.10 -21.42
CA GLU A 329 2.48 23.10 -22.70
C GLU A 329 1.55 21.88 -22.84
N ASN A 330 0.38 22.10 -23.43
CA ASN A 330 -0.67 21.11 -23.67
C ASN A 330 -1.30 20.47 -22.42
N SER A 331 -0.90 20.87 -21.22
CA SER A 331 -1.45 20.35 -19.97
C SER A 331 -2.48 21.33 -19.39
N VAL A 332 -3.45 20.85 -18.61
CA VAL A 332 -4.59 21.66 -18.18
C VAL A 332 -4.85 21.52 -16.68
N TRP A 333 -5.19 22.64 -16.03
CA TRP A 333 -5.86 22.67 -14.74
C TRP A 333 -7.30 23.16 -14.90
N GLU A 334 -8.28 22.30 -14.61
CA GLU A 334 -9.70 22.63 -14.50
C GLU A 334 -10.07 22.90 -13.03
N VAL A 335 -10.33 24.16 -12.72
CA VAL A 335 -10.58 24.60 -11.35
C VAL A 335 -12.03 24.31 -10.97
N THR A 336 -12.25 23.72 -9.78
CA THR A 336 -13.61 23.35 -9.30
C THR A 336 -14.10 24.16 -8.11
N SER A 337 -13.25 25.01 -7.54
CA SER A 337 -13.56 25.95 -6.46
C SER A 337 -12.43 26.97 -6.35
N ASP A 338 -12.68 28.10 -5.70
CA ASP A 338 -11.63 29.05 -5.35
C ASP A 338 -10.45 28.33 -4.70
N SER A 339 -9.26 28.64 -5.19
CA SER A 339 -8.02 27.92 -4.88
C SER A 339 -6.93 28.90 -4.43
N TYR A 340 -6.10 28.48 -3.49
CA TYR A 340 -5.11 29.33 -2.84
C TYR A 340 -3.72 28.73 -3.01
N VAL A 341 -3.00 29.26 -3.99
CA VAL A 341 -1.62 28.88 -4.30
C VAL A 341 -0.69 30.02 -3.88
N ARG A 342 0.60 29.72 -3.69
CA ARG A 342 1.63 30.74 -3.46
C ARG A 342 2.43 31.01 -4.73
N GLY A 343 2.57 30.05 -5.63
CA GLY A 343 3.26 30.22 -6.91
C GLY A 343 2.44 29.67 -8.08
N VAL A 344 2.43 30.40 -9.20
CA VAL A 344 1.86 29.95 -10.48
C VAL A 344 2.93 30.10 -11.55
N ILE A 345 3.27 28.99 -12.20
CA ILE A 345 4.21 28.94 -13.32
C ILE A 345 3.45 28.41 -14.53
N LEU A 346 3.30 29.24 -15.55
CA LEU A 346 2.71 28.87 -16.83
C LEU A 346 3.78 28.92 -17.90
N LYS A 347 3.80 27.93 -18.78
CA LYS A 347 4.67 27.97 -19.96
C LYS A 347 4.15 28.95 -21.02
N ASP A 348 2.83 29.00 -21.20
CA ASP A 348 2.16 29.90 -22.14
C ASP A 348 1.43 31.04 -21.42
N ALA A 349 1.68 32.27 -21.85
CA ALA A 349 1.10 33.48 -21.25
C ALA A 349 -0.34 33.79 -21.72
N ASN A 350 -0.96 32.92 -22.53
CA ASN A 350 -2.34 33.07 -23.01
C ASN A 350 -3.39 32.52 -22.03
N PHE A 351 -2.95 31.86 -20.94
CA PHE A 351 -3.78 31.26 -19.90
C PHE A 351 -4.67 30.09 -20.36
N GLU A 352 -4.48 29.54 -21.56
CA GLU A 352 -5.29 28.44 -22.08
C GLU A 352 -5.12 27.13 -21.27
N ASN A 353 -4.00 27.00 -20.56
CA ASN A 353 -3.75 25.87 -19.65
C ASN A 353 -4.60 25.91 -18.37
N ILE A 354 -5.34 27.00 -18.11
CA ILE A 354 -6.23 27.11 -16.95
C ILE A 354 -7.67 27.26 -17.44
N LYS A 355 -8.52 26.28 -17.10
CA LYS A 355 -9.97 26.41 -17.17
C LYS A 355 -10.48 26.78 -15.78
N SER A 356 -10.71 28.06 -15.55
CA SER A 356 -11.10 28.56 -14.23
C SER A 356 -12.52 28.22 -13.82
N ASN A 357 -13.41 27.90 -14.77
CA ASN A 357 -14.84 27.68 -14.56
C ASN A 357 -15.51 28.80 -13.74
N GLY A 358 -15.06 30.04 -13.91
CA GLY A 358 -15.56 31.20 -13.17
C GLY A 358 -14.98 31.38 -11.76
N PHE A 359 -14.11 30.48 -11.29
CA PHE A 359 -13.48 30.56 -9.97
C PHE A 359 -12.25 31.47 -9.94
N THR A 360 -11.87 31.84 -8.72
CA THR A 360 -10.67 32.64 -8.47
C THR A 360 -9.51 31.76 -8.00
N ILE A 361 -8.36 31.89 -8.66
CA ILE A 361 -7.08 31.37 -8.18
C ILE A 361 -6.35 32.52 -7.50
N TYR A 362 -6.13 32.40 -6.19
CA TYR A 362 -5.37 33.36 -5.42
C TYR A 362 -3.89 32.99 -5.41
N TYR A 363 -3.01 33.97 -5.66
CA TYR A 363 -1.54 33.81 -5.68
C TYR A 363 -0.85 34.77 -4.71
N ASP A 364 0.38 34.47 -4.28
CA ASP A 364 1.14 35.40 -3.42
C ASP A 364 1.80 36.52 -4.26
N PRO A 365 1.37 37.79 -4.13
CA PRO A 365 1.96 38.89 -4.89
C PRO A 365 3.40 39.25 -4.47
N LYS A 366 3.90 38.69 -3.37
CA LYS A 366 5.29 38.89 -2.91
C LYS A 366 6.23 37.79 -3.39
N SER A 367 5.70 36.67 -3.88
CA SER A 367 6.50 35.57 -4.42
C SER A 367 7.19 35.97 -5.72
N SER A 368 8.50 35.72 -5.82
CA SER A 368 9.26 35.96 -7.05
C SER A 368 8.75 35.12 -8.23
N THR A 369 8.18 33.95 -7.96
CA THR A 369 7.49 33.10 -8.95
C THR A 369 6.38 33.84 -9.69
N ASN A 370 5.74 34.82 -9.04
CA ASN A 370 4.60 35.55 -9.58
C ASN A 370 4.95 36.98 -10.02
N ALA A 371 6.24 37.33 -10.14
CA ALA A 371 6.66 38.67 -10.51
C ALA A 371 6.05 39.14 -11.85
N TRP A 372 5.82 38.21 -12.77
CA TRP A 372 5.20 38.44 -14.08
C TRP A 372 3.74 38.91 -14.02
N LEU A 373 3.03 38.68 -12.90
CA LEU A 373 1.67 39.15 -12.69
C LEU A 373 1.59 40.60 -12.19
N ASP A 374 2.72 41.24 -11.86
CA ASP A 374 2.81 42.64 -11.41
C ASP A 374 1.78 43.00 -10.33
N LYS A 375 1.50 42.06 -9.42
CA LYS A 375 0.53 42.19 -8.31
C LYS A 375 -0.90 42.57 -8.78
N LYS A 376 -1.26 42.30 -10.04
CA LYS A 376 -2.56 42.63 -10.63
C LYS A 376 -3.51 41.44 -10.64
N THR A 377 -4.80 41.76 -10.65
CA THR A 377 -5.82 40.76 -11.01
C THR A 377 -5.86 40.60 -12.52
N VAL A 378 -5.78 39.36 -13.01
CA VAL A 378 -5.89 39.01 -14.42
C VAL A 378 -7.16 38.20 -14.63
N ASN A 379 -8.00 38.62 -15.56
CA ASN A 379 -9.19 37.86 -15.95
C ASN A 379 -8.77 36.67 -16.82
N LEU A 380 -9.33 35.50 -16.54
CA LEU A 380 -9.10 34.28 -17.30
C LEU A 380 -10.15 34.16 -18.42
N PRO A 381 -9.82 33.46 -19.53
CA PRO A 381 -10.67 33.43 -20.74
C PRO A 381 -12.11 32.97 -20.51
N ASP A 382 -12.35 32.13 -19.51
CA ASP A 382 -13.64 31.52 -19.18
C ASP A 382 -14.34 32.17 -17.96
N GLY A 383 -13.99 33.41 -17.63
CA GLY A 383 -14.74 34.27 -16.70
C GLY A 383 -14.27 34.26 -15.24
N GLY A 384 -13.32 33.40 -14.88
CA GLY A 384 -12.63 33.47 -13.58
C GLY A 384 -11.44 34.42 -13.59
N ARG A 385 -10.57 34.33 -12.58
CA ARG A 385 -9.45 35.25 -12.42
C ARG A 385 -8.27 34.68 -11.62
N LEU A 386 -7.08 35.16 -11.95
CA LEU A 386 -5.90 35.11 -11.08
C LEU A 386 -5.86 36.40 -10.27
N ALA A 387 -5.87 36.30 -8.94
CA ALA A 387 -5.93 37.47 -8.06
C ALA A 387 -4.87 37.42 -6.94
N PRO A 388 -4.29 38.57 -6.53
CA PRO A 388 -3.43 38.62 -5.36
C PRO A 388 -4.16 38.14 -4.09
N LEU A 389 -3.50 37.32 -3.29
CA LEU A 389 -3.85 37.11 -1.88
C LEU A 389 -3.76 38.46 -1.15
N ARG A 390 -4.75 38.72 -0.29
CA ARG A 390 -4.80 39.92 0.55
C ARG A 390 -4.12 39.70 1.88
#